data_AF-A0AAP0RLE7-F1
#
_entry.id   AF-A0AAP0RLE7-F1
#
_cell.length_a   1.000
_cell.length_b   1.000
_cell.length_c   1.000
_cell.angle_alpha   90.00
_cell.angle_beta   90.00
_cell.angle_gamma   90.00
#
_symmetry.space_group_name_H-M   'P 1'
#
loop_
_entity.id
_entity.type
_entity.pdbx_description
1 polymer ?
#
loop_
_entity_poly.entity_id
_entity_poly.type
_entity_poly.pdbx_seq_one_letter_code
_entity_poly.pdbx_strand_id
1 'polypeptide(L)'
;MATPKEHIEEIRKKKFSIGGELNPLTEDLHQATKHLSAELYAKDVHFLMELIQNAEDNEYLEGVEPSLEFIITSHDITGTGASATLLIFNNEKGFSSKNIESICSVGRSTKKGNRKCGYIGEKDHVLG
;
A
#
# COMPACT_ATOMS: atom_id res chain seq x y z
N MET A 1 5.99 -19.29 -16.70
CA MET A 1 5.82 -18.03 -15.93
C MET A 1 5.74 -18.40 -14.47
N ALA A 2 6.37 -17.64 -13.57
CA ALA A 2 6.24 -17.88 -12.13
C ALA A 2 4.80 -17.63 -11.69
N THR A 3 4.27 -18.46 -10.80
CA THR A 3 2.96 -18.29 -10.18
C THR A 3 2.98 -17.09 -9.22
N PRO A 4 1.81 -16.50 -8.87
CA PRO A 4 1.74 -15.42 -7.88
C PRO A 4 2.38 -15.80 -6.54
N LYS A 5 2.25 -17.07 -6.13
CA LYS A 5 2.87 -17.59 -4.90
C LYS A 5 4.39 -17.59 -4.98
N GLU A 6 4.95 -18.06 -6.08
CA GLU A 6 6.41 -18.05 -6.29
C GLU A 6 6.96 -16.62 -6.35
N HIS A 7 6.23 -15.68 -6.94
CA HIS A 7 6.59 -14.26 -6.95
C HIS A 7 6.65 -13.66 -5.54
N ILE A 8 5.67 -13.99 -4.70
CA ILE A 8 5.64 -13.55 -3.29
C ILE A 8 6.84 -14.13 -2.52
N GLU A 9 7.14 -15.42 -2.69
CA GLU A 9 8.29 -16.05 -2.02
C GLU A 9 9.63 -15.44 -2.47
N GLU A 10 9.76 -15.11 -3.76
CA GLU A 10 10.92 -14.38 -4.29
C GLU A 10 11.09 -13.01 -3.59
N ILE A 11 10.00 -12.24 -3.45
CA ILE A 11 10.03 -10.94 -2.76
C ILE A 11 10.40 -11.11 -1.28
N ARG A 12 9.78 -12.07 -0.58
CA ARG A 12 10.05 -12.35 0.84
C ARG A 12 11.51 -12.66 1.08
N LYS A 13 12.09 -13.53 0.24
CA LYS A 13 13.49 -13.95 0.35
C LYS A 13 14.48 -12.86 -0.07
N LYS A 14 14.30 -12.25 -1.25
CA LYS A 14 15.29 -11.34 -1.83
C LYS A 14 15.21 -9.92 -1.30
N LYS A 15 14.00 -9.40 -1.08
CA LYS A 15 13.78 -7.99 -0.71
C LYS A 15 13.78 -7.78 0.79
N PHE A 16 13.25 -8.75 1.53
CA PHE A 16 13.05 -8.64 2.97
C PHE A 16 13.91 -9.62 3.79
N SER A 17 14.70 -10.48 3.14
CA SER A 17 15.53 -11.51 3.79
C SER A 17 14.76 -12.42 4.74
N ILE A 18 13.46 -12.61 4.52
CA ILE A 18 12.61 -13.44 5.38
C ILE A 18 13.00 -14.91 5.17
N GLY A 19 13.39 -15.59 6.26
CA GLY A 19 13.88 -16.97 6.23
C GLY A 19 15.34 -17.12 5.75
N GLY A 20 16.06 -16.01 5.56
CA GLY A 20 17.50 -15.98 5.30
C GLY A 20 18.30 -15.44 6.48
N GLU A 21 19.57 -15.09 6.25
CA GLU A 21 20.40 -14.42 7.26
C GLU A 21 19.86 -13.02 7.58
N LEU A 22 19.88 -12.67 8.86
CA LEU A 22 19.46 -11.36 9.35
C LEU A 22 20.34 -10.27 8.75
N ASN A 23 19.72 -9.31 8.07
CA ASN A 23 20.39 -8.09 7.64
C ASN A 23 20.25 -7.05 8.77
N PRO A 24 21.36 -6.58 9.39
CA PRO A 24 21.31 -5.59 10.46
C PRO A 24 20.60 -4.29 10.06
N LEU A 25 20.64 -3.93 8.77
CA LEU A 25 19.97 -2.73 8.23
C LEU A 25 18.44 -2.85 8.18
N THR A 26 17.88 -4.06 8.31
CA THR A 26 16.43 -4.26 8.29
C THR A 26 15.76 -3.63 9.50
N GLU A 27 16.42 -3.67 10.67
CA GLU A 27 15.90 -3.07 11.89
C GLU A 27 15.94 -1.54 11.82
N ASP A 28 17.05 -0.96 11.36
CA ASP A 28 17.17 0.48 11.12
C ASP A 28 16.13 0.97 10.09
N LEU A 29 15.91 0.23 9.01
CA LEU A 29 14.89 0.55 8.00
C LEU A 29 13.47 0.47 8.59
N HIS A 30 13.21 -0.52 9.45
CA HIS A 30 11.92 -0.65 10.13
C HIS A 30 11.66 0.54 11.06
N GLN A 31 12.67 0.94 11.85
CA GLN A 31 12.57 2.13 12.71
C GLN A 31 12.39 3.41 11.88
N ALA A 32 13.16 3.61 10.82
CA ALA A 32 13.01 4.75 9.93
C ALA A 32 11.61 4.84 9.31
N THR A 33 11.06 3.70 8.87
CA THR A 33 9.70 3.62 8.31
C THR A 33 8.64 3.94 9.37
N LYS A 34 8.85 3.47 10.61
CA LYS A 34 7.96 3.75 11.75
C LYS A 34 7.97 5.23 12.17
N HIS A 35 9.15 5.86 12.17
CA HIS A 35 9.27 7.29 12.45
C HIS A 35 8.63 8.14 11.34
N LEU A 36 8.88 7.78 10.08
CA LEU A 36 8.26 8.46 8.95
C LEU A 36 6.73 8.30 8.96
N SER A 37 6.22 7.11 9.26
CA SER A 37 4.77 6.91 9.36
C SER A 37 4.18 7.75 10.47
N ALA A 38 4.80 7.82 11.65
CA ALA A 38 4.39 8.65 12.78
C ALA A 38 4.27 10.15 12.42
N GLU A 39 5.19 10.67 11.60
CA GLU A 39 5.17 12.07 11.15
C GLU A 39 4.12 12.34 10.06
N LEU A 40 3.77 11.34 9.24
CA LEU A 40 2.76 11.45 8.18
C LEU A 40 1.31 11.40 8.67
N TYR A 41 1.04 11.00 9.92
CA TYR A 41 -0.31 10.97 10.52
C TYR A 41 -0.93 12.35 10.78
N ALA A 42 -0.35 13.45 10.27
CA ALA A 42 -0.82 14.80 10.52
C ALA A 42 -2.16 15.16 9.85
N LYS A 43 -2.69 14.33 8.92
CA LYS A 43 -3.93 14.66 8.18
C LYS A 43 -4.76 13.41 7.81
N ASP A 44 -5.59 12.95 8.75
CA ASP A 44 -6.46 11.75 8.63
C ASP A 44 -7.33 11.68 7.36
N VAL A 45 -7.73 12.84 6.80
CA VAL A 45 -8.58 12.88 5.59
C VAL A 45 -7.81 12.49 4.33
N HIS A 46 -6.49 12.71 4.27
CA HIS A 46 -5.70 12.36 3.09
C HIS A 46 -5.60 10.85 2.89
N PHE A 47 -5.56 10.07 3.98
CA PHE A 47 -5.53 8.61 3.90
C PHE A 47 -6.75 8.03 3.15
N LEU A 48 -7.96 8.50 3.47
CA LEU A 48 -9.17 8.04 2.78
C LEU A 48 -9.16 8.45 1.31
N MET A 49 -8.71 9.66 1.00
CA MET A 49 -8.59 10.12 -0.39
C MET A 49 -7.57 9.30 -1.18
N GLU A 50 -6.44 8.92 -0.58
CA GLU A 50 -5.44 8.07 -1.23
C GLU A 50 -6.00 6.68 -1.55
N LEU A 51 -6.83 6.12 -0.67
CA LEU A 51 -7.50 4.83 -0.91
C LEU A 51 -8.51 4.91 -2.07
N ILE A 52 -9.27 6.01 -2.15
CA ILE A 52 -10.18 6.26 -3.27
C ILE A 52 -9.39 6.40 -4.58
N GLN A 53 -8.31 7.18 -4.57
CA GLN A 53 -7.42 7.32 -5.74
C GLN A 53 -6.82 5.98 -6.17
N ASN A 54 -6.45 5.11 -5.23
CA ASN A 54 -5.99 3.76 -5.57
C ASN A 54 -7.10 2.95 -6.24
N ALA A 55 -8.34 3.02 -5.75
CA ALA A 55 -9.47 2.35 -6.39
C ALA A 55 -9.83 2.94 -7.76
N GLU A 56 -9.58 4.23 -7.99
CA GLU A 56 -9.75 4.87 -9.30
C GLU A 56 -8.68 4.43 -10.30
N ASP A 57 -7.43 4.26 -9.85
CA ASP A 57 -6.28 3.83 -10.66
C ASP A 57 -6.28 2.32 -10.98
N ASN A 58 -7.24 1.55 -10.46
CA ASN A 58 -7.34 0.11 -10.61
C ASN A 58 -7.80 -0.34 -12.00
N GLU A 59 -7.46 -1.58 -12.37
CA GLU A 59 -7.94 -2.20 -13.61
C GLU A 59 -9.17 -3.08 -13.38
N TYR A 60 -10.28 -2.72 -14.01
CA TYR A 60 -11.55 -3.45 -13.92
C TYR A 60 -11.80 -4.26 -15.20
N LEU A 61 -12.61 -5.32 -15.09
CA LEU A 61 -13.03 -6.10 -16.24
C LEU A 61 -14.00 -5.30 -17.12
N GLU A 62 -13.98 -5.56 -18.43
CA GLU A 62 -14.88 -4.90 -19.38
C GLU A 62 -16.35 -5.19 -19.04
N GLY A 63 -17.18 -4.14 -19.02
CA GLY A 63 -18.60 -4.25 -18.69
C GLY A 63 -18.90 -4.42 -17.19
N VAL A 64 -17.90 -4.38 -16.31
CA VAL A 64 -18.09 -4.37 -14.86
C VAL A 64 -18.03 -2.92 -14.36
N GLU A 65 -19.02 -2.52 -13.55
CA GLU A 65 -19.02 -1.22 -12.89
C GLU A 65 -18.06 -1.25 -11.68
N PRO A 66 -17.08 -0.33 -11.59
CA PRO A 66 -16.20 -0.23 -10.43
C PRO A 66 -17.00 0.02 -9.14
N SER A 67 -16.61 -0.65 -8.07
CA SER A 67 -17.21 -0.50 -6.74
C SER A 67 -16.13 -0.39 -5.68
N LEU A 68 -16.39 0.43 -4.66
CA LEU A 68 -15.54 0.61 -3.49
C LEU A 68 -16.44 0.64 -2.24
N GLU A 69 -16.17 -0.23 -1.28
CA GLU A 69 -16.94 -0.36 -0.05
C GLU A 69 -16.04 -0.26 1.18
N PHE A 70 -16.50 0.49 2.18
CA PHE A 70 -15.83 0.64 3.47
C PHE A 70 -16.71 0.03 4.56
N ILE A 71 -16.17 -0.95 5.29
CA ILE A 71 -16.87 -1.61 6.39
C ILE A 71 -16.04 -1.47 7.65
N ILE A 72 -16.63 -0.92 8.71
CA ILE A 72 -16.01 -0.89 10.04
C ILE A 72 -16.68 -1.96 10.89
N THR A 73 -15.87 -2.82 11.51
CA THR A 73 -16.32 -3.86 12.42
C THR A 73 -15.54 -3.84 13.71
N SER A 74 -16.18 -4.16 14.82
CA SER A 74 -15.51 -4.35 16.12
C SER A 74 -14.83 -5.73 16.23
N HIS A 75 -14.97 -6.58 15.22
CA HIS A 75 -14.27 -7.86 15.18
C HIS A 75 -12.84 -7.66 14.70
N ASP A 76 -11.87 -8.20 15.45
CA ASP A 76 -10.47 -8.21 15.05
C ASP A 76 -10.20 -9.36 14.07
N ILE A 77 -10.41 -9.09 12.79
CA ILE A 77 -10.18 -10.04 11.70
C ILE A 77 -8.67 -10.29 11.50
N THR A 78 -7.83 -9.37 11.96
CA THR A 78 -6.38 -9.42 11.77
C THR A 78 -5.65 -10.22 12.86
N GLY A 79 -6.31 -10.44 14.01
CA GLY A 79 -5.73 -11.11 15.18
C GLY A 79 -4.62 -10.29 15.84
N THR A 80 -4.62 -8.96 15.68
CA THR A 80 -3.59 -8.05 16.20
C THR A 80 -3.93 -7.43 17.56
N GLY A 81 -5.11 -7.72 18.11
CA GLY A 81 -5.66 -7.10 19.32
C GLY A 81 -6.37 -5.76 19.05
N ALA A 82 -6.74 -5.48 17.80
CA ALA A 82 -7.38 -4.23 17.42
C ALA A 82 -8.82 -4.13 17.97
N SER A 83 -9.22 -2.94 18.47
CA SER A 83 -10.58 -2.68 18.96
C SER A 83 -11.62 -2.54 17.85
N ALA A 84 -11.16 -2.19 16.64
CA ALA A 84 -11.95 -2.14 15.42
C ALA A 84 -11.07 -2.42 14.20
N THR A 85 -11.68 -2.97 13.16
CA THR A 85 -11.06 -3.23 11.87
C THR A 85 -11.80 -2.45 10.80
N LEU A 86 -11.07 -1.65 10.01
CA LEU A 86 -11.57 -1.07 8.76
C LEU A 86 -11.25 -2.03 7.62
N LEU A 87 -12.29 -2.52 6.96
CA LEU A 87 -12.21 -3.33 5.75
C LEU A 87 -12.53 -2.45 4.55
N ILE A 88 -11.76 -2.61 3.48
CA ILE A 88 -11.91 -1.87 2.23
C ILE A 88 -11.98 -2.90 1.11
N PHE A 89 -13.08 -2.89 0.37
CA PHE A 89 -13.31 -3.81 -0.73
C PHE A 89 -13.43 -3.02 -2.03
N ASN A 90 -12.80 -3.52 -3.08
CA ASN A 90 -13.08 -3.11 -4.45
C ASN A 90 -13.16 -4.36 -5.33
N ASN A 91 -13.78 -4.22 -6.51
CA ASN A 91 -13.95 -5.30 -7.47
C ASN A 91 -12.91 -5.26 -8.62
N GLU A 92 -11.70 -4.83 -8.32
CA GLU A 92 -10.59 -4.86 -9.27
C GLU A 92 -10.36 -6.28 -9.80
N LYS A 93 -9.83 -6.38 -11.02
CA LYS A 93 -9.39 -7.65 -11.65
C LYS A 93 -8.35 -8.42 -10.81
N GLY A 94 -7.66 -7.73 -9.90
CA GLY A 94 -6.63 -8.25 -9.00
C GLY A 94 -5.23 -7.77 -9.36
N PHE A 95 -4.29 -7.97 -8.45
CA PHE A 95 -2.92 -7.46 -8.59
C PHE A 95 -2.08 -8.25 -9.60
N SER A 96 -1.41 -7.54 -10.49
CA SER A 96 -0.28 -8.06 -11.26
C SER A 96 0.99 -8.12 -10.41
N SER A 97 2.00 -8.88 -10.85
CA SER A 97 3.34 -8.91 -10.22
C SER A 97 3.93 -7.51 -10.03
N LYS A 98 3.68 -6.59 -10.98
CA LYS A 98 4.14 -5.20 -10.93
C LYS A 98 3.41 -4.38 -9.84
N ASN A 99 2.12 -4.63 -9.62
CA ASN A 99 1.39 -4.00 -8.52
C ASN A 99 1.99 -4.44 -7.17
N ILE A 100 2.24 -5.74 -6.99
CA ILE A 100 2.86 -6.27 -5.77
C ILE A 100 4.25 -5.68 -5.54
N GLU A 101 5.09 -5.61 -6.58
CA GLU A 101 6.43 -4.99 -6.46
C GLU A 101 6.36 -3.52 -6.04
N SER A 102 5.38 -2.78 -6.58
CA SER A 102 5.16 -1.36 -6.31
C SER A 102 4.71 -1.14 -4.86
N ILE A 103 3.74 -1.91 -4.38
CA ILE A 103 3.25 -1.85 -2.98
C ILE A 103 4.36 -2.23 -2.00
N CYS A 104 5.19 -3.22 -2.33
CA CYS A 104 6.32 -3.61 -1.50
C CYS A 104 7.51 -2.63 -1.59
N SER A 105 7.43 -1.52 -2.33
CA SER A 105 8.55 -0.58 -2.48
C SER A 105 8.39 0.65 -1.60
N VAL A 106 9.30 0.83 -0.64
CA VAL A 106 9.37 2.03 0.19
C VAL A 106 10.20 3.10 -0.54
N GLY A 107 9.69 4.34 -0.63
CA GLY A 107 10.43 5.49 -1.20
C GLY A 107 10.56 5.56 -2.73
N ARG A 108 10.03 4.58 -3.47
CA ARG A 108 10.04 4.57 -4.96
C ARG A 108 8.62 4.77 -5.51
N SER A 109 8.15 6.02 -5.52
CA SER A 109 6.88 6.33 -6.18
C SER A 109 7.02 6.26 -7.70
N THR A 110 6.33 5.31 -8.32
CA THR A 110 6.20 5.15 -9.79
C THR A 110 5.32 6.23 -10.43
N LYS A 111 4.60 7.04 -9.63
CA LYS A 111 3.69 8.09 -10.11
C LYS A 111 4.36 9.44 -10.42
N LYS A 112 5.71 9.55 -10.39
CA LYS A 112 6.42 10.80 -10.74
C LYS A 112 6.17 11.30 -12.19
N GLY A 113 5.58 10.49 -13.07
CA GLY A 113 5.43 10.78 -14.51
C GLY A 113 4.01 10.90 -15.09
N ASN A 114 2.95 10.39 -14.45
CA ASN A 114 1.58 10.40 -15.02
C ASN A 114 0.71 11.51 -14.41
N ARG A 115 1.06 12.76 -14.74
CA ARG A 115 0.38 13.99 -14.28
C ARG A 115 -0.81 14.37 -15.19
N LYS A 116 -1.83 13.51 -15.29
CA LYS A 116 -3.08 13.88 -15.96
C LYS A 116 -4.26 13.49 -15.08
N CYS A 117 -5.08 14.49 -14.77
CA CYS A 117 -6.18 14.53 -13.79
C CYS A 117 -5.75 14.57 -12.32
N GLY A 118 -6.18 15.63 -11.64
CA GLY A 118 -5.70 16.06 -10.33
C GLY A 118 -6.54 15.51 -9.18
N TYR A 119 -5.88 15.22 -8.08
CA TYR A 119 -5.92 16.02 -6.85
C TYR A 119 -4.58 15.75 -6.15
N ILE A 120 -3.76 16.79 -6.03
CA ILE A 120 -2.41 16.70 -5.46
C ILE A 120 -2.56 16.48 -3.95
N GLY A 121 -2.15 15.31 -3.46
CA GLY A 121 -1.65 15.19 -2.09
C GLY A 121 -0.45 16.11 -1.99
N GLU A 122 -0.63 17.20 -1.26
CA GLU A 122 0.35 18.25 -1.06
C GLU A 122 1.64 17.59 -0.56
N LYS A 123 2.65 17.62 -1.41
CA LYS A 123 4.01 17.21 -1.07
C LYS A 123 4.50 18.28 -0.10
N ASP A 124 4.69 17.94 1.18
CA ASP A 124 5.27 18.84 2.17
C ASP A 124 6.64 19.33 1.69
N HIS A 125 6.59 20.48 1.03
CA HIS A 125 7.69 21.37 0.72
C HIS A 125 7.34 22.66 1.44
N VAL A 126 7.42 22.64 2.77
CA VAL A 126 7.46 23.87 3.53
C VAL A 126 8.92 24.34 3.49
N LEU A 127 9.19 25.23 2.54
CA LEU A 127 10.24 26.22 2.67
C LEU A 127 9.89 27.09 3.89
N GLY A 128 10.78 27.09 4.87
CA GLY A 128 10.80 27.97 6.03
C GLY A 128 12.14 27.83 6.72
#